data_AF-A0AB35YG33-F1
#
_entry.id   AF-A0AB35YG33-F1
#
_cell.length_a   1.000
_cell.length_b   1.000
_cell.length_c   1.000
_cell.angle_alpha   90.00
_cell.angle_beta   90.00
_cell.angle_gamma   90.00
#
_symmetry.space_group_name_H-M   'P 1'
#
loop_
_entity.id
_entity.type
_entity.pdbx_description
1 polymer ?
#
loop_
_entity_poly.entity_id
_entity_poly.type
_entity_poly.pdbx_seq_one_letter_code
_entity_poly.pdbx_strand_id
1 'polypeptide(L)'
;MKRSSTIEELKEDIERLQAEINASDMERGYCNVPFPSVSDVWAEQAYKRNLVDIKQFLAEYTELVLTAKEIIPLGEQDRINEWLEMLKVAREAKDLILGSTCTLIAALLLIATNGDSRMHYANLADMLVSIIEETPYSVYSEDVYKGDYDGNYDKYYAEKREELIKWHEN
;
A
#
# COMPACT_ATOMS: atom_id res chain seq x y z
N MET A 1 -6.28 -44.50 -11.41
CA MET A 1 -5.63 -43.29 -11.95
C MET A 1 -6.64 -42.15 -11.89
N LYS A 2 -6.36 -41.06 -11.16
CA LYS A 2 -7.16 -39.83 -11.30
C LYS A 2 -6.80 -39.21 -12.65
N ARG A 3 -7.80 -38.96 -13.49
CA ARG A 3 -7.64 -38.24 -14.75
C ARG A 3 -7.21 -36.80 -14.41
N SER A 4 -6.11 -36.33 -14.98
CA SER A 4 -5.75 -34.91 -14.86
C SER A 4 -6.76 -34.08 -15.64
N SER A 5 -7.26 -33.02 -15.00
CA SER A 5 -8.11 -32.02 -15.64
C SER A 5 -7.38 -31.39 -16.81
N THR A 6 -8.12 -31.12 -17.88
CA THR A 6 -7.65 -30.36 -19.04
C THR A 6 -7.53 -28.87 -18.72
N ILE A 7 -6.82 -28.11 -19.55
CA ILE A 7 -6.61 -26.66 -19.35
C ILE A 7 -7.96 -25.92 -19.39
N GLU A 8 -8.86 -26.34 -20.26
CA GLU A 8 -10.19 -25.78 -20.43
C GLU A 8 -11.08 -26.06 -19.21
N GLU A 9 -11.06 -27.29 -18.68
CA GLU A 9 -11.74 -27.64 -17.42
C GLU A 9 -11.20 -26.81 -16.24
N LEU A 10 -9.89 -26.53 -16.21
CA LEU A 10 -9.29 -25.68 -15.17
C LEU A 10 -9.71 -24.22 -15.29
N LYS A 11 -9.87 -23.68 -16.51
CA LYS A 11 -10.36 -22.31 -16.71
C LYS A 11 -11.81 -22.15 -16.27
N GLU A 12 -12.67 -23.11 -16.64
CA GLU A 12 -14.07 -23.12 -16.22
C GLU A 12 -14.20 -23.26 -14.69
N ASP A 13 -13.36 -24.10 -14.08
CA ASP A 13 -13.31 -24.21 -12.61
C ASP A 13 -12.84 -22.91 -11.95
N ILE A 14 -11.84 -22.22 -12.52
CA ILE A 14 -11.36 -20.91 -12.03
C ILE A 14 -12.49 -19.88 -12.11
N GLU A 15 -13.16 -19.77 -13.25
CA GLU A 15 -14.27 -18.83 -13.45
C GLU A 15 -15.42 -19.10 -12.48
N ARG A 16 -15.79 -20.38 -12.28
CA ARG A 16 -16.81 -20.77 -11.29
C ARG A 16 -16.40 -20.36 -9.88
N LEU A 17 -15.18 -20.69 -9.46
CA LEU A 17 -14.68 -20.35 -8.12
C LEU A 17 -14.63 -18.85 -7.89
N GLN A 18 -14.24 -18.06 -8.90
CA GLN A 18 -14.28 -16.60 -8.84
C GLN A 18 -15.71 -16.07 -8.67
N ALA A 19 -16.67 -16.66 -9.38
CA ALA A 19 -18.08 -16.29 -9.23
C ALA A 19 -18.62 -16.64 -7.83
N GLU A 20 -18.25 -17.79 -7.27
CA GLU A 20 -18.64 -18.22 -5.91
C GLU A 20 -18.05 -17.30 -4.84
N ILE A 21 -16.77 -16.91 -4.96
CA ILE A 21 -16.11 -15.94 -4.08
C ILE A 21 -16.83 -14.60 -4.14
N ASN A 22 -17.05 -14.07 -5.36
CA ASN A 22 -17.72 -12.79 -5.54
C ASN A 22 -19.15 -12.80 -4.95
N ALA A 23 -19.90 -13.89 -5.13
CA ALA A 23 -21.23 -14.03 -4.54
C ALA A 23 -21.19 -14.04 -3.02
N SER A 24 -20.24 -14.78 -2.42
CA SER A 24 -20.06 -14.82 -0.97
C SER A 24 -19.60 -13.47 -0.39
N ASP A 25 -18.76 -12.74 -1.12
CA ASP A 25 -18.28 -11.43 -0.71
C ASP A 25 -19.41 -10.38 -0.76
N MET A 26 -20.30 -10.44 -1.77
CA MET A 26 -21.52 -9.61 -1.79
C MET A 26 -22.47 -9.95 -0.64
N GLU A 27 -22.68 -11.23 -0.32
CA GLU A 27 -23.53 -11.64 0.82
C GLU A 27 -22.99 -11.11 2.16
N ARG A 28 -21.66 -10.97 2.27
CA ARG A 28 -20.98 -10.40 3.44
C ARG A 28 -20.93 -8.87 3.44
N GLY A 29 -21.43 -8.22 2.39
CA GLY A 29 -21.46 -6.77 2.25
C GLY A 29 -20.11 -6.16 1.83
N TYR A 30 -19.19 -6.94 1.27
CA TYR A 30 -17.97 -6.41 0.68
C TYR A 30 -18.30 -5.74 -0.67
N CYS A 31 -17.84 -4.50 -0.86
CA CYS A 31 -17.93 -3.82 -2.15
C CYS A 31 -16.92 -4.45 -3.12
N ASN A 32 -17.41 -5.20 -4.12
CA ASN A 32 -16.60 -6.02 -5.03
C ASN A 32 -16.02 -5.27 -6.23
N VAL A 33 -16.22 -3.96 -6.33
CA VAL A 33 -15.66 -3.18 -7.44
C VAL A 33 -14.29 -2.71 -6.98
N PRO A 34 -13.16 -3.32 -7.39
CA PRO A 34 -11.84 -2.81 -7.00
C PRO A 34 -11.70 -1.36 -7.44
N PHE A 35 -11.01 -0.56 -6.62
CA PHE A 35 -10.66 0.80 -7.01
C PHE A 35 -9.87 0.76 -8.34
N PRO A 36 -10.14 1.69 -9.28
CA PRO A 36 -9.36 1.77 -10.51
C PRO A 36 -7.87 1.90 -10.21
N SER A 37 -7.05 1.04 -10.84
CA SER A 37 -5.61 1.02 -10.61
C SER A 37 -4.97 2.37 -10.88
N VAL A 38 -4.07 2.77 -9.99
CA VAL A 38 -3.23 3.97 -10.12
C VAL A 38 -2.01 3.63 -10.99
N SER A 39 -1.53 4.61 -11.77
CA SER A 39 -0.30 4.49 -12.56
C SER A 39 0.90 4.11 -11.69
N ASP A 40 1.63 3.06 -12.04
CA ASP A 40 2.81 2.64 -11.26
C ASP A 40 3.93 3.67 -11.37
N VAL A 41 4.00 4.39 -12.50
CA VAL A 41 4.98 5.48 -12.70
C VAL A 41 4.69 6.63 -11.75
N TRP A 42 3.42 7.03 -11.60
CA TRP A 42 3.06 8.05 -10.61
C TRP A 42 3.30 7.56 -9.18
N ALA A 43 2.89 6.33 -8.86
CA ALA A 43 3.06 5.75 -7.53
C ALA A 43 4.55 5.64 -7.15
N GLU A 44 5.42 5.25 -8.08
CA GLU A 44 6.87 5.22 -7.90
C GLU A 44 7.43 6.63 -7.66
N GLN A 45 6.98 7.64 -8.43
CA GLN A 45 7.39 9.02 -8.20
C GLN A 45 6.96 9.51 -6.80
N ALA A 46 5.73 9.18 -6.40
CA ALA A 46 5.17 9.56 -5.10
C ALA A 46 5.95 8.93 -3.95
N TYR A 47 6.25 7.64 -4.08
CA TYR A 47 7.12 6.87 -3.19
C TYR A 47 8.52 7.50 -3.11
N LYS A 48 9.24 7.62 -4.25
CA LYS A 48 10.62 8.11 -4.28
C LYS A 48 10.77 9.54 -3.77
N ARG A 49 9.80 10.42 -4.08
CA ARG A 49 9.84 11.84 -3.68
C ARG A 49 9.83 12.03 -2.16
N ASN A 50 9.17 11.13 -1.42
CA ASN A 50 9.01 11.24 0.03
C ASN A 50 9.84 10.21 0.80
N LEU A 51 10.40 9.20 0.13
CA LEU A 51 11.08 8.07 0.78
C LEU A 51 12.24 8.49 1.68
N VAL A 52 13.02 9.50 1.28
CA VAL A 52 14.17 9.96 2.07
C VAL A 52 13.70 10.52 3.42
N ASP A 53 12.72 11.41 3.39
CA ASP A 53 12.17 12.03 4.61
C ASP A 53 11.47 10.97 5.49
N ILE A 54 10.71 10.06 4.87
CA ILE A 54 10.04 8.96 5.57
C ILE A 54 11.07 8.06 6.26
N LYS A 55 12.14 7.64 5.56
CA LYS A 55 13.18 6.78 6.14
C LYS A 55 13.90 7.46 7.29
N GLN A 56 14.19 8.76 7.16
CA GLN A 56 14.77 9.51 8.25
C GLN A 56 13.85 9.53 9.47
N PHE A 57 12.56 9.84 9.28
CA PHE A 57 11.58 9.82 10.35
C PHE A 57 11.48 8.43 11.02
N LEU A 58 11.40 7.35 10.23
CA LEU A 58 11.33 5.99 10.75
C LEU A 58 12.60 5.61 11.52
N ALA A 59 13.78 6.09 11.10
CA ALA A 59 15.04 5.86 11.81
C ALA A 59 15.04 6.55 13.19
N GLU A 60 14.63 7.82 13.24
CA GLU A 60 14.47 8.57 14.49
C GLU A 60 13.45 7.90 15.43
N TYR A 61 12.34 7.42 14.87
CA TYR A 61 11.33 6.69 15.62
C TYR A 61 11.85 5.32 16.12
N THR A 62 12.64 4.62 15.32
CA THR A 62 13.29 3.36 15.72
C THR A 62 14.19 3.57 16.93
N GLU A 63 15.00 4.62 16.92
CA GLU A 63 15.88 4.97 18.06
C GLU A 63 15.07 5.26 19.32
N LEU A 64 13.96 6.00 19.19
CA LEU A 64 13.05 6.28 20.30
C LEU A 64 12.48 5.00 20.91
N VAL A 65 11.91 4.13 20.07
CA VAL A 65 11.27 2.88 20.49
C VAL A 65 12.27 1.93 21.17
N LEU A 66 13.48 1.82 20.63
CA LEU A 66 14.54 0.98 21.21
C LEU A 66 15.07 1.54 22.53
N THR A 67 15.23 2.87 22.63
CA THR A 67 15.71 3.54 23.84
C THR A 67 14.69 3.43 24.97
N ALA A 68 13.42 3.70 24.67
CA ALA A 68 12.33 3.62 25.64
C ALA A 68 11.93 2.18 25.98
N LYS A 69 12.23 1.22 25.08
CA LYS A 69 11.78 -0.19 25.17
C LYS A 69 10.26 -0.32 25.23
N GLU A 70 9.57 0.59 24.58
CA GLU A 70 8.12 0.65 24.48
C GLU A 70 7.72 1.39 23.20
N ILE A 71 6.50 1.15 22.72
CA ILE A 71 5.94 1.85 21.57
C ILE A 71 5.31 3.15 22.08
N ILE A 72 5.97 4.28 21.81
CA ILE A 72 5.50 5.61 22.20
C ILE A 72 4.74 6.21 21.02
N PRO A 73 3.42 6.44 21.11
CA PRO A 73 2.69 7.17 20.08
C PRO A 73 3.11 8.64 20.09
N LEU A 74 3.46 9.17 18.91
CA LEU A 74 3.83 10.57 18.77
C LEU A 74 2.62 11.52 18.63
N GLY A 75 1.42 10.97 18.47
CA GLY A 75 0.21 11.73 18.16
C GLY A 75 0.15 12.16 16.70
N GLU A 76 -0.85 12.97 16.37
CA GLU A 76 -1.07 13.49 15.03
C GLU A 76 0.05 14.46 14.63
N GLN A 77 0.58 14.27 13.42
CA GLN A 77 1.57 15.17 12.83
C GLN A 77 1.18 15.45 11.37
N ASP A 78 1.04 16.73 11.02
CA ASP A 78 0.59 17.17 9.69
C ASP A 78 1.41 16.53 8.57
N ARG A 79 2.73 16.49 8.73
CA ARG A 79 3.64 15.92 7.72
C ARG A 79 3.44 14.40 7.53
N ILE A 80 3.20 13.67 8.61
CA ILE A 80 2.91 12.23 8.53
C ILE A 80 1.56 12.01 7.86
N ASN A 81 0.56 12.84 8.18
CA ASN A 81 -0.75 12.77 7.54
C ASN A 81 -0.67 13.03 6.03
N GLU A 82 0.15 13.98 5.57
CA GLU A 82 0.41 14.19 4.14
C GLU A 82 0.98 12.93 3.47
N TRP A 83 1.96 12.27 4.09
CA TRP A 83 2.53 11.03 3.58
C TRP A 83 1.51 9.89 3.57
N LEU A 84 0.72 9.75 4.64
CA LEU A 84 -0.32 8.73 4.73
C LEU A 84 -1.38 8.89 3.63
N GLU A 85 -1.84 10.12 3.38
CA GLU A 85 -2.80 10.39 2.29
C GLU A 85 -2.23 10.06 0.91
N MET A 86 -0.97 10.40 0.68
CA MET A 86 -0.28 10.06 -0.57
C MET A 86 -0.11 8.55 -0.73
N LEU A 87 0.34 7.85 0.32
CA LEU A 87 0.56 6.40 0.30
C LEU A 87 -0.74 5.61 0.14
N LYS A 88 -1.87 6.15 0.65
CA LYS A 88 -3.21 5.58 0.42
C LYS A 88 -3.61 5.57 -1.06
N VAL A 89 -3.17 6.56 -1.84
CA VAL A 89 -3.38 6.57 -3.30
C VAL A 89 -2.35 5.68 -3.99
N ALA A 90 -1.07 5.82 -3.63
CA ALA A 90 0.02 5.09 -4.27
C ALA A 90 -0.06 3.56 -4.07
N ARG A 91 -0.66 3.09 -2.97
CA ARG A 91 -0.82 1.64 -2.73
C ARG A 91 -1.77 0.96 -3.72
N GLU A 92 -2.63 1.73 -4.39
CA GLU A 92 -3.56 1.23 -5.41
C GLU A 92 -2.88 1.09 -6.79
N ALA A 93 -1.55 1.14 -6.82
CA ALA A 93 -0.73 0.80 -7.97
C ALA A 93 -1.07 -0.61 -8.50
N LYS A 94 -0.93 -0.79 -9.81
CA LYS A 94 -1.10 -2.10 -10.46
C LYS A 94 0.04 -3.05 -10.10
N ASP A 95 1.24 -2.53 -9.90
CA ASP A 95 2.36 -3.31 -9.38
C ASP A 95 2.14 -3.68 -7.91
N LEU A 96 1.92 -4.97 -7.68
CA LEU A 96 1.61 -5.52 -6.36
C LEU A 96 2.74 -5.30 -5.33
N ILE A 97 3.99 -5.29 -5.78
CA ILE A 97 5.13 -5.10 -4.88
C ILE A 97 5.16 -3.65 -4.44
N LEU A 98 5.10 -2.70 -5.37
CA LEU A 98 5.03 -1.27 -5.08
C LEU A 98 3.84 -0.94 -4.19
N GLY A 99 2.66 -1.48 -4.52
CA GLY A 99 1.44 -1.29 -3.72
C GLY A 99 1.57 -1.83 -2.30
N SER A 100 2.18 -3.00 -2.14
CA SER A 100 2.43 -3.61 -0.83
C SER A 100 3.47 -2.83 -0.01
N THR A 101 4.55 -2.36 -0.63
CA THR A 101 5.57 -1.53 0.02
C THR A 101 4.94 -0.22 0.54
N CYS A 102 4.13 0.46 -0.29
CA CYS A 102 3.40 1.66 0.14
C CYS A 102 2.46 1.37 1.32
N THR A 103 1.75 0.23 1.29
CA THR A 103 0.87 -0.22 2.38
C THR A 103 1.64 -0.47 3.68
N LEU A 104 2.79 -1.13 3.61
CA LEU A 104 3.62 -1.43 4.78
C LEU A 104 4.16 -0.15 5.42
N ILE A 105 4.68 0.78 4.61
CA ILE A 105 5.16 2.07 5.10
C ILE A 105 4.02 2.84 5.79
N ALA A 106 2.84 2.89 5.17
CA ALA A 106 1.68 3.56 5.77
C ALA A 106 1.28 2.93 7.10
N ALA A 107 1.34 1.60 7.23
CA ALA A 107 1.07 0.91 8.49
C ALA A 107 2.08 1.29 9.58
N LEU A 108 3.37 1.35 9.26
CA LEU A 108 4.41 1.74 10.22
C LEU A 108 4.26 3.20 10.66
N LEU A 109 3.91 4.10 9.75
CA LEU A 109 3.61 5.49 10.07
C LEU A 109 2.38 5.61 11.00
N LEU A 110 1.32 4.83 10.77
CA LEU A 110 0.16 4.77 11.65
C LEU A 110 0.49 4.25 13.05
N ILE A 111 1.38 3.25 13.15
CA ILE A 111 1.87 2.77 14.45
C ILE A 111 2.66 3.89 15.14
N ALA A 112 3.46 4.66 14.40
CA ALA A 112 4.20 5.78 14.99
C ALA A 112 3.29 6.89 15.55
N THR A 113 2.17 7.18 14.88
CA THR A 113 1.21 8.21 15.35
C THR A 113 0.30 7.70 16.47
N ASN A 114 -0.23 6.48 16.35
CA ASN A 114 -1.32 5.98 17.19
C ASN A 114 -0.88 4.92 18.21
N GLY A 115 0.30 4.33 18.02
CA GLY A 115 0.76 3.15 18.74
C GLY A 115 0.08 1.85 18.28
N ASP A 116 0.59 0.71 18.74
CA ASP A 116 -0.12 -0.57 18.69
C ASP A 116 0.22 -1.40 19.92
N SER A 117 -0.76 -1.56 20.82
CA SER A 117 -0.58 -2.29 22.09
C SER A 117 -0.39 -3.80 21.92
N ARG A 118 -0.64 -4.35 20.72
CA ARG A 118 -0.47 -5.77 20.41
C ARG A 118 0.94 -6.08 19.91
N MET A 119 1.70 -5.06 19.50
CA MET A 119 3.03 -5.21 18.94
C MET A 119 4.10 -5.02 20.01
N HIS A 120 5.12 -5.87 20.00
CA HIS A 120 6.28 -5.72 20.88
C HIS A 120 7.29 -4.75 20.25
N TYR A 121 7.86 -3.85 21.04
CA TYR A 121 8.75 -2.77 20.56
C TYR A 121 9.93 -3.30 19.72
N ALA A 122 10.53 -4.42 20.11
CA ALA A 122 11.65 -5.01 19.37
C ALA A 122 11.23 -5.50 17.97
N ASN A 123 10.04 -6.11 17.85
CA ASN A 123 9.53 -6.57 16.57
C ASN A 123 9.21 -5.39 15.64
N LEU A 124 8.69 -4.30 16.21
CA LEU A 124 8.47 -3.05 15.45
C LEU A 124 9.80 -2.47 14.97
N ALA A 125 10.81 -2.41 15.83
CA ALA A 125 12.14 -1.92 15.47
C ALA A 125 12.75 -2.74 14.33
N ASP A 126 12.65 -4.08 14.36
CA ASP A 126 13.13 -4.95 13.27
C ASP A 126 12.41 -4.65 11.94
N MET A 127 11.07 -4.45 11.98
CA MET A 127 10.30 -4.09 10.79
C MET A 127 10.71 -2.71 10.24
N LEU A 128 10.92 -1.73 11.12
CA LEU A 128 11.36 -0.39 10.74
C LEU A 128 12.74 -0.42 10.07
N VAL A 129 13.70 -1.15 10.66
CA VAL A 129 15.05 -1.31 10.10
C VAL A 129 14.98 -1.96 8.72
N SER A 130 14.18 -3.01 8.54
CA SER A 130 14.02 -3.66 7.24
C SER A 130 13.56 -2.69 6.14
N ILE A 131 12.66 -1.75 6.45
CA ILE A 131 12.18 -0.74 5.50
C ILE A 131 13.23 0.34 5.24
N ILE A 132 13.96 0.75 6.29
CA ILE A 132 15.04 1.75 6.18
C ILE A 132 16.15 1.23 5.25
N GLU A 133 16.53 -0.05 5.39
CA GLU A 133 17.58 -0.69 4.61
C GLU A 133 17.14 -1.13 3.21
N GLU A 134 15.82 -1.22 2.95
CA GLU A 134 15.29 -1.67 1.67
C GLU A 134 15.76 -0.77 0.51
N THR A 135 16.23 -1.38 -0.57
CA THR A 135 16.61 -0.63 -1.78
C THR A 135 15.35 -0.01 -2.40
N PRO A 136 15.35 1.28 -2.78
CA PRO A 136 14.18 1.92 -3.35
C PRO A 136 13.64 1.13 -4.56
N TYR A 137 12.34 0.87 -4.55
CA TYR A 137 11.64 0.24 -5.67
C TYR A 137 11.85 1.05 -6.96
N SER A 138 11.92 0.37 -8.11
CA SER A 138 11.97 1.03 -9.41
C SER A 138 11.14 0.31 -10.46
N VAL A 139 10.33 1.04 -11.22
CA VAL A 139 9.57 0.48 -12.35
C VAL A 139 10.53 0.33 -13.54
N TYR A 140 10.62 -0.90 -14.08
CA TYR A 140 11.59 -1.22 -15.14
C TYR A 140 11.14 -0.79 -16.55
N SER A 141 9.85 -0.50 -16.75
CA SER A 141 9.27 -0.24 -18.07
C SER A 141 8.19 0.86 -18.03
N GLU A 142 8.61 2.11 -17.89
CA GLU A 142 7.72 3.28 -17.72
C GLU A 142 6.57 3.32 -18.74
N ASP A 143 6.83 3.08 -20.04
CA ASP A 143 5.79 3.15 -21.08
C ASP A 143 4.65 2.14 -20.91
N VAL A 144 4.90 0.99 -20.29
CA VAL A 144 3.90 -0.06 -20.06
C VAL A 144 3.05 0.24 -18.83
N TYR A 145 3.63 0.91 -17.85
CA TYR A 145 3.04 1.11 -16.53
C TYR A 145 2.59 2.54 -16.26
N LYS A 146 2.80 3.45 -17.22
CA LYS A 146 2.36 4.85 -17.17
C LYS A 146 0.84 4.99 -17.15
N GLY A 147 0.10 4.12 -17.85
CA GLY A 147 -1.37 4.17 -17.86
C GLY A 147 -1.90 5.52 -18.37
N ASP A 148 -2.81 6.14 -17.61
CA ASP A 148 -3.42 7.45 -17.86
C ASP A 148 -2.58 8.64 -17.34
N TYR A 149 -1.44 8.37 -16.68
CA TYR A 149 -0.60 9.43 -16.12
C TYR A 149 0.10 10.24 -17.22
N ASP A 150 -0.15 11.55 -17.28
CA ASP A 150 0.42 12.46 -18.29
C ASP A 150 1.77 13.07 -17.87
N GLY A 151 2.23 12.83 -16.63
CA GLY A 151 3.43 13.43 -16.04
C GLY A 151 3.15 14.62 -15.14
N ASN A 152 1.90 15.09 -15.02
CA ASN A 152 1.52 16.14 -14.08
C ASN A 152 1.19 15.54 -12.71
N TYR A 153 2.22 15.42 -11.87
CA TYR A 153 2.15 14.77 -10.56
C TYR A 153 1.00 15.28 -9.68
N ASP A 154 0.89 16.60 -9.47
CA ASP A 154 -0.04 17.18 -8.50
C ASP A 154 -1.49 17.09 -9.00
N LYS A 155 -1.71 17.30 -10.30
CA LYS A 155 -3.03 17.16 -10.92
C LYS A 155 -3.51 15.72 -10.83
N TYR A 156 -2.67 14.76 -11.20
CA TYR A 156 -2.99 13.34 -11.15
C TYR A 156 -3.30 12.88 -9.72
N TYR A 157 -2.51 13.35 -8.74
CA TYR A 157 -2.75 13.06 -7.33
C TYR A 157 -4.12 13.56 -6.87
N ALA A 158 -4.46 14.82 -7.18
CA ALA A 158 -5.74 15.41 -6.80
C ALA A 158 -6.93 14.64 -7.39
N GLU A 159 -6.85 14.28 -8.67
CA GLU A 159 -7.88 13.50 -9.37
C GLU A 159 -8.06 12.12 -8.72
N LYS A 160 -6.97 11.35 -8.54
CA LYS A 160 -7.04 10.01 -7.94
C LYS A 160 -7.46 10.02 -6.48
N ARG A 161 -7.06 11.03 -5.71
CA ARG A 161 -7.53 11.21 -4.33
C ARG A 161 -9.04 11.42 -4.27
N GLU A 162 -9.59 12.27 -5.14
CA GLU A 162 -11.05 12.46 -5.22
C GLU A 162 -11.79 11.21 -5.68
N GLU A 163 -11.26 10.49 -6.67
CA GLU A 163 -11.80 9.20 -7.10
C GLU A 163 -11.85 8.21 -5.92
N LEU A 164 -10.76 8.12 -5.14
CA LEU A 164 -10.65 7.20 -4.01
C LEU A 164 -11.65 7.53 -2.91
N ILE A 165 -11.83 8.81 -2.59
CA ILE A 165 -12.84 9.26 -1.61
C ILE A 165 -14.23 8.85 -2.08
N LYS A 166 -14.61 9.18 -3.32
CA LYS A 166 -15.92 8.82 -3.89
C LYS A 166 -16.14 7.31 -3.91
N TRP A 167 -15.10 6.53 -4.17
CA TRP A 167 -15.19 5.07 -4.17
C TRP A 167 -15.47 4.49 -2.78
N HIS A 168 -14.89 5.05 -1.71
CA HIS A 168 -15.17 4.61 -0.34
C HIS A 168 -16.55 5.05 0.19
N GLU A 169 -17.13 6.11 -0.37
CA GLU A 169 -18.46 6.61 0.01
C GLU A 169 -19.62 5.85 -0.64
N ASN A 170 -19.35 5.01 -1.66
CA ASN A 170 -20.33 4.22 -2.41
C ASN A 170 -20.29 2.74 -2.02
#